data_AF-A0A8J5JI81-F1
#
_entry.id   AF-A0A8J5JI81-F1
#
_cell.length_a   1.000
_cell.length_b   1.000
_cell.length_c   1.000
_cell.angle_alpha   90.00
_cell.angle_beta   90.00
_cell.angle_gamma   90.00
#
_symmetry.space_group_name_H-M   'P 1'
#
loop_
_entity.id
_entity.type
_entity.pdbx_description
1 polymer ?
#
loop_
_entity_poly.entity_id
_entity_poly.type
_entity_poly.pdbx_seq_one_letter_code
_entity_poly.pdbx_strand_id
1 'polypeptide(L)'
;MTLGPSWCAGEREGKVQGGETDSAEKEGRKEGRKEGRKEGRKEGRRSQLPLSLEGQLTVEKTPAYFTTPGVPARVRDDLPGIKLLLVVRDPVTRALSDYTQGLSKHRSRRAFEELAFVRSSSGLVNSDWGPISGGLYAKHFSRWLDHFPRSSIHVVSGENLIRDPAAELCRVQVSTRSCG
;
A
#
# COMPACT_ATOMS: atom_id res chain seq x y z
N MET A 1 57.99 67.57 8.43
CA MET A 1 56.72 67.19 7.78
C MET A 1 56.44 65.77 8.27
N THR A 2 55.73 65.63 9.40
CA THR A 2 54.29 65.21 9.47
C THR A 2 54.12 63.80 8.88
N LEU A 3 53.66 62.74 9.55
CA LEU A 3 52.77 62.54 10.70
C LEU A 3 52.98 61.14 11.28
N GLY A 4 52.47 60.93 12.50
CA GLY A 4 52.68 59.78 13.37
C GLY A 4 51.81 58.52 13.12
N PRO A 5 51.57 57.71 14.17
CA PRO A 5 51.53 56.24 14.13
C PRO A 5 50.10 55.66 14.28
N SER A 6 49.92 54.35 14.01
CA SER A 6 48.84 53.57 14.66
C SER A 6 49.02 52.06 14.52
N TRP A 7 48.57 51.38 15.56
CA TRP A 7 48.59 49.97 15.92
C TRP A 7 47.75 49.01 15.05
N CYS A 8 48.09 47.71 15.22
CA CYS A 8 47.23 46.52 15.37
C CYS A 8 46.74 45.67 14.17
N ALA A 9 47.20 44.41 14.23
CA ALA A 9 46.43 43.15 14.25
C ALA A 9 45.92 42.52 12.94
N GLY A 10 46.16 41.20 12.84
CA GLY A 10 45.13 40.25 12.40
C GLY A 10 45.54 39.31 11.27
N GLU A 11 46.04 38.12 11.63
CA GLU A 11 45.90 36.92 10.82
C GLU A 11 44.44 36.70 10.42
N ARG A 12 44.20 36.44 9.14
CA ARG A 12 42.97 35.82 8.66
C ARG A 12 43.36 34.64 7.79
N GLU A 13 43.46 33.48 8.43
CA GLU A 13 43.31 32.19 7.74
C GLU A 13 41.88 32.07 7.22
N GLY A 14 41.76 31.74 5.94
CA GLY A 14 40.50 31.52 5.25
C GLY A 14 39.77 30.30 5.83
N LYS A 15 38.57 30.55 6.32
CA LYS A 15 37.63 29.54 6.81
C LYS A 15 37.10 28.73 5.62
N VAL A 16 37.60 27.50 5.46
CA VAL A 16 37.05 26.52 4.51
C VAL A 16 35.62 26.15 4.94
N GLN A 17 34.71 26.11 3.97
CA GLN A 17 33.29 25.78 4.07
C GLN A 17 33.02 24.49 4.86
N GLY A 18 32.26 24.61 5.96
CA GLY A 18 31.69 23.49 6.73
C GLY A 18 30.17 23.38 6.57
N GLY A 19 29.67 23.38 5.32
CA GLY A 19 28.22 23.30 5.02
C GLY A 19 27.76 21.93 4.48
N GLU A 20 28.67 21.16 3.90
CA GLU A 20 28.30 19.97 3.11
C GLU A 20 28.31 18.67 3.95
N THR A 21 29.23 18.58 4.92
CA THR A 21 29.39 17.40 5.79
C THR A 21 28.26 17.25 6.80
N ASP A 22 27.75 18.34 7.36
CA ASP A 22 26.66 18.34 8.34
C ASP A 22 25.29 18.00 7.71
N SER A 23 25.13 18.26 6.40
CA SER A 23 23.93 17.87 5.65
C SER A 23 23.91 16.38 5.34
N ALA A 24 25.04 15.81 4.90
CA ALA A 24 25.18 14.38 4.61
C ALA A 24 25.03 13.52 5.88
N GLU A 25 25.57 13.96 7.02
CA GLU A 25 25.45 13.24 8.30
C GLU A 25 24.01 13.25 8.84
N LYS A 26 23.31 14.40 8.74
CA LYS A 26 21.88 14.50 9.08
C LYS A 26 21.01 13.66 8.17
N GLU A 27 21.36 13.54 6.90
CA GLU A 27 20.66 12.71 5.92
C GLU A 27 20.89 11.22 6.21
N GLY A 28 22.12 10.80 6.48
CA GLY A 28 22.44 9.43 6.92
C GLY A 28 21.72 9.02 8.20
N ARG A 29 21.63 9.92 9.19
CA ARG A 29 20.88 9.67 10.44
C ARG A 29 19.37 9.56 10.22
N LYS A 30 18.81 10.37 9.31
CA LYS A 30 17.39 10.28 8.92
C LYS A 30 17.10 8.98 8.18
N GLU A 31 17.99 8.56 7.29
CA GLU A 31 17.83 7.34 6.52
C GLU A 31 17.95 6.09 7.41
N GLY A 32 18.94 6.06 8.31
CA GLY A 32 19.06 4.98 9.30
C GLY A 32 17.82 4.82 10.20
N ARG A 33 17.19 5.94 10.61
CA ARG A 33 15.93 5.90 11.37
C ARG A 33 14.75 5.37 10.54
N LYS A 34 14.69 5.71 9.25
CA LYS A 34 13.66 5.18 8.35
C LYS A 34 13.86 3.68 8.14
N GLU A 35 15.10 3.24 7.93
CA GLU A 35 15.42 1.84 7.69
C GLU A 35 15.13 0.98 8.92
N GLY A 36 15.55 1.42 10.11
CA GLY A 36 15.20 0.73 11.37
C GLY A 36 13.68 0.61 11.59
N ARG A 37 12.90 1.62 11.17
CA ARG A 37 11.43 1.56 11.23
C ARG A 37 10.84 0.59 10.20
N LYS A 38 11.43 0.47 9.01
CA LYS A 38 11.02 -0.51 8.00
C LYS A 38 11.30 -1.93 8.48
N GLU A 39 12.49 -2.18 8.99
CA GLU A 39 12.93 -3.49 9.45
C GLU A 39 12.10 -3.97 10.64
N GLY A 40 11.90 -3.11 11.66
CA GLY A 40 11.04 -3.44 12.79
C GLY A 40 9.58 -3.75 12.37
N ARG A 41 9.08 -3.15 11.29
CA ARG A 41 7.76 -3.46 10.74
C ARG A 41 7.73 -4.79 9.98
N LYS A 42 8.80 -5.14 9.24
CA LYS A 42 8.92 -6.44 8.57
C LYS A 42 8.92 -7.56 9.61
N GLU A 43 9.77 -7.44 10.63
CA GLU A 43 9.88 -8.42 11.70
C GLU A 43 8.58 -8.55 12.49
N GLY A 44 7.97 -7.41 12.86
CA GLY A 44 6.68 -7.40 13.57
C GLY A 44 5.50 -8.01 12.79
N ARG A 45 5.58 -8.11 11.46
CA ARG A 45 4.59 -8.83 10.64
C ARG A 45 4.91 -10.31 10.57
N ARG A 46 6.20 -10.67 10.45
CA ARG A 46 6.64 -12.06 10.39
C ARG A 46 6.25 -12.82 11.67
N SER A 47 6.33 -12.16 12.83
CA SER A 47 5.90 -12.72 14.10
C SER A 47 4.38 -12.88 14.26
N GLN A 48 3.57 -12.24 13.40
CA GLN A 48 2.11 -12.39 13.38
C GLN A 48 1.65 -13.53 12.46
N LEU A 49 2.53 -14.07 11.61
CA LEU A 49 2.21 -15.18 10.72
C LEU A 49 2.36 -16.52 11.47
N PRO A 50 1.47 -17.49 11.21
CA PRO A 50 1.60 -18.81 11.81
C PRO A 50 2.85 -19.53 11.29
N LEU A 51 3.53 -20.27 12.17
CA LEU A 51 4.60 -21.18 11.78
C LEU A 51 4.07 -22.21 10.78
N SER A 52 4.81 -22.45 9.72
CA SER A 52 4.43 -23.38 8.64
C SER A 52 5.57 -24.36 8.40
N LEU A 53 5.23 -25.62 8.14
CA LEU A 53 6.19 -26.67 7.81
C LEU A 53 6.64 -26.55 6.34
N GLU A 54 7.69 -27.29 5.99
CA GLU A 54 8.11 -27.42 4.60
C GLU A 54 6.96 -27.94 3.72
N GLY A 55 6.75 -27.31 2.56
CA GLY A 55 5.64 -27.61 1.66
C GLY A 55 4.30 -26.97 2.03
N GLN A 56 4.14 -26.39 3.22
CA GLN A 56 2.93 -25.64 3.59
C GLN A 56 3.00 -24.20 3.09
N LEU A 57 1.86 -23.69 2.62
CA LEU A 57 1.71 -22.30 2.20
C LEU A 57 1.07 -21.47 3.33
N THR A 58 1.75 -20.40 3.75
CA THR A 58 1.17 -19.39 4.63
C THR A 58 0.40 -18.36 3.79
N VAL A 59 -0.86 -18.09 4.14
CA VAL A 59 -1.70 -17.11 3.45
C VAL A 59 -2.22 -16.07 4.44
N GLU A 60 -2.20 -14.81 4.02
CA GLU A 60 -2.76 -13.67 4.75
C GLU A 60 -3.80 -12.96 3.87
N LYS A 61 -4.84 -12.40 4.49
CA LYS A 61 -5.93 -11.73 3.76
C LYS A 61 -6.30 -10.39 4.40
N THR A 62 -5.81 -9.30 3.81
CA THR A 62 -6.23 -7.93 4.14
C THR A 62 -6.81 -7.20 2.92
N PRO A 63 -8.15 -7.06 2.79
CA PRO A 63 -8.79 -6.46 1.62
C PRO A 63 -8.35 -5.00 1.35
N ALA A 64 -8.06 -4.24 2.41
CA ALA A 64 -7.66 -2.84 2.32
C ALA A 64 -6.33 -2.63 1.59
N TYR A 65 -5.48 -3.67 1.47
CA TYR A 65 -4.22 -3.57 0.73
C TYR A 65 -4.44 -3.16 -0.72
N PHE A 66 -5.49 -3.67 -1.36
CA PHE A 66 -5.73 -3.46 -2.77
C PHE A 66 -5.92 -1.96 -3.12
N THR A 67 -6.60 -1.21 -2.25
CA THR A 67 -6.97 0.18 -2.49
C THR A 67 -5.98 1.19 -1.91
N THR A 68 -5.19 0.80 -0.90
CA THR A 68 -4.30 1.69 -0.15
C THR A 68 -3.05 2.06 -0.96
N PRO A 69 -2.80 3.37 -1.21
CA PRO A 69 -1.60 3.83 -1.89
C PRO A 69 -0.31 3.38 -1.20
N GLY A 70 0.73 3.07 -1.99
CA GLY A 70 2.05 2.67 -1.51
C GLY A 70 2.13 1.27 -0.87
N VAL A 71 1.01 0.54 -0.72
CA VAL A 71 1.06 -0.87 -0.32
C VAL A 71 1.77 -1.74 -1.36
N PRO A 72 1.53 -1.63 -2.68
CA PRO A 72 2.19 -2.48 -3.66
C PRO A 72 3.72 -2.41 -3.59
N ALA A 73 4.29 -1.20 -3.57
CA ALA A 73 5.73 -0.98 -3.40
C ALA A 73 6.27 -1.68 -2.14
N ARG A 74 5.60 -1.47 -1.00
CA ARG A 74 6.00 -2.07 0.27
C ARG A 74 5.91 -3.59 0.27
N VAL A 75 4.86 -4.17 -0.32
CA VAL A 75 4.72 -5.63 -0.40
C VAL A 75 5.84 -6.22 -1.24
N ARG A 76 6.17 -5.58 -2.38
CA ARG A 76 7.28 -6.04 -3.24
C ARG A 76 8.62 -6.00 -2.50
N ASP A 77 8.88 -4.93 -1.76
CA ASP A 77 10.15 -4.74 -1.05
C ASP A 77 10.26 -5.63 0.21
N ASP A 78 9.13 -5.92 0.86
CA ASP A 78 9.07 -6.71 2.09
C ASP A 78 8.98 -8.23 1.82
N LEU A 79 8.40 -8.65 0.69
CA LEU A 79 8.05 -10.04 0.37
C LEU A 79 8.43 -10.38 -1.09
N PRO A 80 9.73 -10.53 -1.41
CA PRO A 80 10.16 -10.87 -2.76
C PRO A 80 9.60 -12.25 -3.18
N GLY A 81 9.10 -12.34 -4.41
CA GLY A 81 8.55 -13.59 -4.96
C GLY A 81 7.13 -13.95 -4.49
N ILE A 82 6.44 -13.07 -3.74
CA ILE A 82 5.07 -13.32 -3.31
C ILE A 82 4.10 -13.48 -4.50
N LYS A 83 3.16 -14.41 -4.35
CA LYS A 83 2.00 -14.54 -5.23
C LYS A 83 0.80 -13.84 -4.60
N LEU A 84 0.06 -13.10 -5.42
CA LEU A 84 -1.07 -12.30 -4.99
C LEU A 84 -2.38 -12.92 -5.50
N LEU A 85 -3.35 -13.06 -4.61
CA LEU A 85 -4.71 -13.49 -4.95
C LEU A 85 -5.65 -12.30 -4.87
N LEU A 86 -6.30 -11.96 -5.98
CA LEU A 86 -7.27 -10.86 -6.07
C LEU A 86 -8.66 -11.44 -6.36
N VAL A 87 -9.51 -11.51 -5.34
CA VAL A 87 -10.91 -11.91 -5.49
C VAL A 87 -11.74 -10.68 -5.86
N VAL A 88 -12.34 -10.69 -7.04
CA VAL A 88 -13.19 -9.60 -7.55
C VAL A 88 -14.66 -10.04 -7.59
N ARG A 89 -15.57 -9.07 -7.54
CA ARG A 89 -17.02 -9.29 -7.69
C ARG A 89 -17.59 -8.21 -8.60
N ASP A 90 -18.85 -8.35 -8.98
CA ASP A 90 -19.59 -7.24 -9.57
C ASP A 90 -19.49 -5.98 -8.67
N PRO A 91 -19.01 -4.83 -9.20
CA PRO A 91 -18.73 -3.65 -8.37
C PRO A 91 -19.99 -3.06 -7.72
N VAL A 92 -21.17 -3.22 -8.33
CA VAL A 92 -22.45 -2.75 -7.77
C VAL A 92 -22.83 -3.58 -6.55
N THR A 93 -22.85 -4.90 -6.72
CA THR A 93 -23.13 -5.87 -5.65
C THR A 93 -22.11 -5.74 -4.51
N ARG A 94 -20.83 -5.52 -4.85
CA ARG A 94 -19.77 -5.25 -3.87
C ARG A 94 -20.06 -3.99 -3.05
N ALA A 95 -20.42 -2.89 -3.71
CA ALA A 95 -20.71 -1.62 -3.04
C ALA A 95 -21.91 -1.73 -2.09
N LEU A 96 -22.99 -2.40 -2.51
CA LEU A 96 -24.14 -2.69 -1.65
C LEU A 96 -23.73 -3.54 -0.44
N SER A 97 -22.93 -4.58 -0.64
CA SER A 97 -22.41 -5.41 0.44
C SER A 97 -21.55 -4.61 1.43
N ASP A 98 -20.68 -3.73 0.95
CA ASP A 98 -19.83 -2.86 1.78
C ASP A 98 -20.69 -1.88 2.61
N TYR A 99 -21.71 -1.27 1.99
CA TYR A 99 -22.69 -0.43 2.68
C TYR A 99 -23.45 -1.18 3.78
N THR A 100 -24.00 -2.36 3.49
CA THR A 100 -24.73 -3.17 4.49
C THR A 100 -23.84 -3.59 5.67
N GLN A 101 -22.57 -3.92 5.42
CA GLN A 101 -21.61 -4.20 6.48
C GLN A 101 -21.28 -2.95 7.31
N GLY A 102 -21.26 -1.77 6.69
CA GLY A 102 -21.16 -0.50 7.39
C GLY A 102 -22.35 -0.27 8.33
N LEU A 103 -23.58 -0.55 7.87
CA LEU A 103 -24.81 -0.44 8.67
C LEU A 103 -24.81 -1.35 9.89
N SER A 104 -24.25 -2.57 9.79
CA SER A 104 -24.19 -3.49 10.91
C SER A 104 -23.20 -3.03 12.00
N LYS A 105 -22.18 -2.25 11.63
CA LYS A 105 -21.13 -1.74 12.54
C LYS A 105 -21.46 -0.36 13.11
N HIS A 106 -22.12 0.47 12.31
CA HIS A 106 -22.52 1.82 12.66
C HIS A 106 -23.94 2.04 12.13
N ARG A 107 -24.89 2.44 12.99
CA ARG A 107 -26.23 2.86 12.56
C ARG A 107 -26.16 4.20 11.80
N SER A 108 -25.58 4.21 10.61
CA SER A 108 -25.79 5.28 9.64
C SER A 108 -27.26 5.26 9.23
N ARG A 109 -27.90 6.43 9.27
CA ARG A 109 -29.32 6.58 8.90
C ARG A 109 -29.55 6.94 7.44
N ARG A 110 -28.47 7.17 6.67
CA ARG A 110 -28.55 7.61 5.27
C ARG A 110 -28.72 6.43 4.33
N ALA A 111 -29.61 6.58 3.35
CA ALA A 111 -29.83 5.59 2.30
C ALA A 111 -28.59 5.43 1.41
N PHE A 112 -28.50 4.30 0.71
CA PHE A 112 -27.37 4.00 -0.18
C PHE A 112 -27.23 5.06 -1.28
N GLU A 113 -28.35 5.42 -1.89
CA GLU A 113 -28.46 6.35 -3.02
C GLU A 113 -27.96 7.74 -2.62
N GLU A 114 -28.27 8.20 -1.41
CA GLU A 114 -27.80 9.49 -0.91
C GLU A 114 -26.28 9.56 -0.75
N LEU A 115 -25.63 8.42 -0.53
CA LEU A 115 -24.18 8.33 -0.39
C LEU A 115 -23.50 8.06 -1.74
N ALA A 116 -24.18 7.32 -2.61
CA ALA A 116 -23.70 6.89 -3.91
C ALA A 116 -23.64 8.02 -4.95
N PHE A 117 -24.41 9.09 -4.79
CA PHE A 117 -24.44 10.22 -5.71
C PHE A 117 -23.99 11.52 -5.03
N VAL A 118 -23.21 12.35 -5.74
CA VAL A 118 -22.81 13.68 -5.25
C VAL A 118 -24.03 14.59 -5.09
N ARG A 119 -24.94 14.50 -6.05
CA ARG A 119 -26.30 15.06 -6.01
C ARG A 119 -27.23 14.12 -6.77
N SER A 120 -28.28 13.64 -6.11
CA SER A 120 -29.23 12.68 -6.71
C SER A 120 -29.85 13.19 -8.02
N SER A 121 -30.07 14.51 -8.14
CA SER A 121 -30.63 15.14 -9.35
C SER A 121 -29.66 15.18 -10.54
N SER A 122 -28.35 15.12 -10.30
CA SER A 122 -27.34 15.22 -11.35
C SER A 122 -26.97 13.87 -11.98
N GLY A 123 -27.34 12.76 -11.34
CA GLY A 123 -26.87 11.42 -11.70
C GLY A 123 -25.35 11.20 -11.51
N LEU A 124 -24.61 12.21 -11.01
CA LEU A 124 -23.18 12.12 -10.82
C LEU A 124 -22.84 11.21 -9.64
N VAL A 125 -22.16 10.11 -9.93
CA VAL A 125 -21.74 9.11 -8.95
C VAL A 125 -20.61 9.68 -8.07
N ASN A 126 -20.72 9.48 -6.77
CA ASN A 126 -19.71 9.83 -5.78
C ASN A 126 -18.59 8.79 -5.77
N SER A 127 -17.60 8.96 -6.64
CA SER A 127 -16.46 8.03 -6.75
C SER A 127 -15.52 8.03 -5.54
N ASP A 128 -15.63 9.02 -4.65
CA ASP A 128 -14.78 9.14 -3.46
C ASP A 128 -15.33 8.34 -2.28
N TRP A 129 -16.61 7.94 -2.33
CA TRP A 129 -17.20 7.12 -1.28
C TRP A 129 -16.61 5.71 -1.29
N GLY A 130 -16.15 5.22 -0.14
CA GLY A 130 -15.41 3.96 0.00
C GLY A 130 -16.01 2.74 -0.73
N PRO A 131 -17.32 2.44 -0.56
CA PRO A 131 -18.01 1.39 -1.29
C PRO A 131 -17.92 1.49 -2.82
N ILE A 132 -17.93 2.70 -3.38
CA ILE A 132 -17.81 2.91 -4.82
C ILE A 132 -16.34 2.90 -5.24
N SER A 133 -15.51 3.67 -4.54
CA SER A 133 -14.07 3.80 -4.78
C SER A 133 -13.39 2.43 -4.83
N GLY A 134 -13.70 1.54 -3.87
CA GLY A 134 -13.13 0.19 -3.83
C GLY A 134 -13.60 -0.74 -4.95
N GLY A 135 -14.66 -0.40 -5.69
CA GLY A 135 -15.10 -1.09 -6.90
C GLY A 135 -14.40 -0.64 -8.18
N LEU A 136 -13.56 0.41 -8.13
CA LEU A 136 -12.80 0.92 -9.28
C LEU A 136 -11.57 0.03 -9.56
N TYR A 137 -11.80 -1.23 -9.92
CA TYR A 137 -10.75 -2.24 -10.01
C TYR A 137 -9.61 -1.84 -10.95
N ALA A 138 -9.88 -1.30 -12.14
CA ALA A 138 -8.84 -0.89 -13.08
C ALA A 138 -7.89 0.18 -12.50
N LYS A 139 -8.44 1.16 -11.76
CA LYS A 139 -7.67 2.23 -11.10
C LYS A 139 -6.71 1.68 -10.04
N HIS A 140 -7.14 0.67 -9.29
CA HIS A 140 -6.31 0.07 -8.27
C HIS A 140 -5.33 -0.93 -8.87
N PHE A 141 -5.79 -1.76 -9.79
CA PHE A 141 -5.00 -2.84 -10.39
C PHE A 141 -3.83 -2.33 -11.21
N SER A 142 -3.97 -1.22 -11.94
CA SER A 142 -2.86 -0.55 -12.63
C SER A 142 -1.68 -0.27 -11.69
N ARG A 143 -1.95 0.27 -10.49
CA ARG A 143 -0.91 0.52 -9.48
C ARG A 143 -0.21 -0.76 -9.02
N TRP A 144 -0.91 -1.88 -8.98
CA TRP A 144 -0.28 -3.15 -8.63
C TRP A 144 0.62 -3.66 -9.77
N LEU A 145 0.21 -3.44 -11.02
CA LEU A 145 0.99 -3.83 -12.20
C LEU A 145 2.26 -2.98 -12.37
N ASP A 146 2.33 -1.77 -11.83
CA ASP A 146 3.56 -0.97 -11.78
C ASP A 146 4.67 -1.61 -10.91
N HIS A 147 4.30 -2.51 -10.00
CA HIS A 147 5.21 -3.14 -9.04
C HIS A 147 5.34 -4.66 -9.21
N PHE A 148 4.37 -5.31 -9.84
CA PHE A 148 4.29 -6.76 -9.97
C PHE A 148 3.99 -7.17 -11.40
N PRO A 149 4.64 -8.23 -11.92
CA PRO A 149 4.26 -8.78 -13.21
C PRO A 149 2.83 -9.33 -13.13
N ARG A 150 2.08 -9.22 -14.22
CA ARG A 150 0.70 -9.74 -14.29
C ARG A 150 0.61 -11.22 -13.90
N SER A 151 1.66 -12.01 -14.16
CA SER A 151 1.74 -13.44 -13.84
C SER A 151 1.79 -13.75 -12.35
N SER A 152 2.24 -12.82 -11.49
CA SER A 152 2.26 -13.03 -10.03
C SER A 152 0.92 -12.71 -9.36
N ILE A 153 -0.09 -12.25 -10.13
CA ILE A 153 -1.43 -11.93 -9.61
C ILE A 153 -2.47 -12.87 -10.23
N HIS A 154 -3.08 -13.70 -9.41
CA HIS A 154 -4.19 -14.55 -9.83
C HIS A 154 -5.53 -13.88 -9.46
N VAL A 155 -6.37 -13.64 -10.46
CA VAL A 155 -7.68 -13.02 -10.29
C VAL A 155 -8.73 -14.11 -10.17
N VAL A 156 -9.51 -14.08 -9.10
CA VAL A 156 -10.56 -15.05 -8.77
C VAL A 156 -11.92 -14.37 -8.93
N SER A 157 -12.87 -15.05 -9.58
CA SER A 157 -14.25 -14.57 -9.64
C SER A 157 -15.00 -14.93 -8.36
N GLY A 158 -15.48 -13.93 -7.63
CA GLY A 158 -16.29 -14.15 -6.44
C GLY A 158 -17.66 -14.73 -6.77
N GLU A 159 -18.22 -14.45 -7.94
CA GLU A 159 -19.47 -15.06 -8.43
C GLU A 159 -19.28 -16.56 -8.65
N ASN A 160 -18.19 -16.96 -9.33
CA ASN A 160 -17.90 -18.38 -9.50
C ASN A 160 -17.54 -19.05 -8.18
N LEU A 161 -16.89 -18.36 -7.24
CA LEU A 161 -16.57 -18.93 -5.93
C LEU A 161 -17.85 -19.28 -5.14
N ILE A 162 -18.96 -18.60 -5.42
CA ILE A 162 -20.28 -18.92 -4.87
C ILE A 162 -20.94 -20.05 -5.67
N ARG A 163 -20.91 -19.98 -7.00
CA ARG A 163 -21.63 -20.92 -7.88
C ARG A 163 -20.97 -22.29 -8.00
N ASP A 164 -19.66 -22.32 -8.13
CA ASP A 164 -18.82 -23.52 -8.30
C ASP A 164 -17.49 -23.33 -7.56
N PRO A 165 -17.50 -23.45 -6.22
CA PRO A 165 -16.31 -23.26 -5.40
C PRO A 165 -15.20 -24.25 -5.72
N ALA A 166 -15.54 -25.49 -6.08
CA ALA A 166 -14.55 -26.53 -6.36
C ALA A 166 -13.70 -26.17 -7.59
N ALA A 167 -14.33 -25.73 -8.67
CA ALA A 167 -13.61 -25.32 -9.87
C ALA A 167 -12.75 -24.06 -9.64
N GLU A 168 -13.25 -23.06 -8.92
CA GLU A 168 -12.44 -21.85 -8.60
C GLU A 168 -11.26 -22.17 -7.70
N LEU A 169 -11.46 -22.99 -6.66
CA LEU A 169 -10.37 -23.40 -5.77
C LEU A 169 -9.32 -24.25 -6.48
N CYS A 170 -9.71 -25.08 -7.45
CA CYS A 170 -8.78 -25.82 -8.29
C CYS A 170 -7.84 -24.88 -9.05
N ARG A 171 -8.37 -23.79 -9.63
CA ARG A 171 -7.57 -22.77 -10.33
C ARG A 171 -6.62 -22.05 -9.38
N VAL A 172 -7.08 -21.71 -8.18
CA VAL A 172 -6.22 -21.13 -7.14
C VAL A 172 -5.08 -22.08 -6.80
N GLN A 173 -5.36 -23.36 -6.56
CA GLN A 173 -4.34 -24.36 -6.22
C GLN A 173 -3.29 -24.52 -7.32
N VAL A 174 -3.70 -24.49 -8.59
CA VAL A 174 -2.75 -24.57 -9.72
C VAL A 174 -1.89 -23.30 -9.77
N SER A 175 -2.48 -22.13 -9.56
CA SER A 175 -1.76 -20.86 -9.60
C SER A 175 -0.72 -20.70 -8.48
N THR A 176 -0.95 -21.30 -7.31
CA THR A 176 -0.09 -21.16 -6.14
C THR A 176 1.09 -22.12 -6.14
N ARG A 177 1.06 -23.23 -6.89
CA ARG A 177 2.20 -24.15 -7.04
C ARG A 177 3.41 -23.42 -7.61
N SER A 178 4.55 -23.49 -6.92
CA SER A 178 5.83 -23.06 -7.48
C SER A 178 6.24 -24.05 -8.57
N CYS A 179 6.66 -23.57 -9.74
CA CYS A 179 7.45 -24.41 -10.64
C CYS A 179 8.75 -24.73 -9.90
N GLY A 180 8.97 -26.01 -9.62
CA GLY A 180 10.28 -26.53 -9.23
C GLY A 180 11.21 -26.61 -10.43
#